data_AF-A0AAV3XWA5-F1
#
_entry.id   AF-A0AAV3XWA5-F1
#
_cell.length_a   1.000
_cell.length_b   1.000
_cell.length_c   1.000
_cell.angle_alpha   90.00
_cell.angle_beta   90.00
_cell.angle_gamma   90.00
#
_symmetry.space_group_name_H-M   'P 1'
#
loop_
_entity.id
_entity.type
_entity.pdbx_description
1 polymer ?
#
loop_
_entity_poly.entity_id
_entity_poly.type
_entity_poly.pdbx_seq_one_letter_code
_entity_poly.pdbx_strand_id
1 'polypeptide(L)'
;MLKTDFQEINNPGKLGKASTVLKSYSNHVIKPLGQARLTVQSKTSTVETKFQIVDIIVEKIISGDLAEELGLISKVEVIQTSDSELRDYPEVTNTTGLLPGIYKIKLEEGSKGVIHA
;
A
#
# COMPACT_ATOMS: atom_id res chain seq x y z
N MET A 1 -9.54 -21.34 14.91
CA MET A 1 -10.87 -21.23 14.26
C MET A 1 -10.70 -20.61 12.86
N LEU A 2 -10.17 -21.36 11.87
CA LEU A 2 -9.79 -20.80 10.56
C LEU A 2 -10.47 -21.46 9.35
N LYS A 3 -11.21 -22.56 9.55
CA LYS A 3 -11.77 -23.34 8.42
C LYS A 3 -13.11 -22.81 7.91
N THR A 4 -13.93 -22.24 8.78
CA THR A 4 -15.30 -21.85 8.44
C THR A 4 -15.31 -20.60 7.56
N ASP A 5 -14.54 -19.57 7.94
CA ASP A 5 -14.49 -18.29 7.23
C ASP A 5 -13.91 -18.44 5.82
N PHE A 6 -12.91 -19.32 5.66
CA PHE A 6 -12.31 -19.63 4.35
C PHE A 6 -13.27 -20.40 3.43
N GLN A 7 -14.18 -21.20 3.98
CA GLN A 7 -15.23 -21.87 3.19
C GLN A 7 -16.28 -20.89 2.68
N GLU A 8 -16.48 -19.75 3.35
CA GLU A 8 -17.39 -18.71 2.86
C GLU A 8 -16.78 -17.90 1.71
N ILE A 9 -15.46 -17.70 1.70
CA ILE A 9 -14.72 -17.09 0.58
C ILE A 9 -14.83 -17.94 -0.70
N ASN A 10 -14.75 -19.27 -0.56
CA ASN A 10 -14.82 -20.20 -1.69
C ASN A 10 -16.25 -20.38 -2.24
N ASN A 11 -17.26 -19.79 -1.61
CA ASN A 11 -18.64 -19.80 -2.07
C ASN A 11 -19.03 -18.40 -2.57
N PRO A 12 -18.97 -18.12 -3.89
CA PRO A 12 -19.22 -16.79 -4.43
C PRO A 12 -20.63 -16.24 -4.10
N GLY A 13 -21.59 -17.12 -3.80
CA GLY A 13 -22.96 -16.75 -3.38
C GLY A 13 -23.07 -16.15 -1.97
N LYS A 14 -22.03 -16.23 -1.13
CA LYS A 14 -21.99 -15.65 0.22
C LYS A 14 -21.17 -14.35 0.30
N LEU A 15 -20.52 -13.96 -0.80
CA LEU A 15 -19.70 -12.75 -0.83
C LEU A 15 -20.57 -11.50 -0.86
N GLY A 16 -20.17 -10.50 -0.09
CA GLY A 16 -20.78 -9.17 -0.17
C GLY A 16 -20.53 -8.55 -1.54
N LYS A 17 -21.47 -7.73 -2.02
CA LYS A 17 -21.30 -6.96 -3.26
C LYS A 17 -20.14 -5.98 -3.09
N ALA A 18 -19.11 -6.11 -3.92
CA ALA A 18 -18.03 -5.14 -3.99
C ALA A 18 -18.40 -4.03 -4.99
N SER A 19 -18.44 -2.77 -4.54
CA SER A 19 -18.65 -1.60 -5.40
C SER A 19 -17.35 -0.83 -5.69
N THR A 20 -16.26 -1.20 -5.03
CA THR A 20 -14.97 -0.48 -5.11
C THR A 20 -14.17 -0.96 -6.30
N VAL A 21 -13.70 -0.03 -7.13
CA VAL A 21 -12.79 -0.32 -8.24
C VAL A 21 -11.36 -0.21 -7.72
N LEU A 22 -10.59 -1.30 -7.77
CA LEU A 22 -9.19 -1.30 -7.38
C LEU A 22 -8.34 -0.86 -8.58
N LYS A 23 -7.34 0.00 -8.35
CA LYS A 23 -6.38 0.40 -9.38
C LYS A 23 -5.00 -0.10 -8.99
N SER A 24 -4.36 -0.79 -9.91
CA SER A 24 -2.94 -1.14 -9.79
C SER A 24 -2.06 0.09 -9.99
N TYR A 25 -0.80 -0.03 -9.58
CA TYR A 25 0.23 1.00 -9.79
C TYR A 25 0.43 1.36 -11.27
N SER A 26 0.29 0.39 -12.18
CA SER A 26 0.37 0.59 -13.63
C SER A 26 -0.97 1.05 -14.25
N ASN A 27 -1.89 1.60 -13.44
CA ASN A 27 -3.22 2.07 -13.84
C ASN A 27 -4.18 1.03 -14.40
N HIS A 28 -3.86 -0.27 -14.32
CA HIS A 28 -4.83 -1.31 -14.65
C HIS A 28 -5.93 -1.38 -13.59
N VAL A 29 -7.17 -1.43 -14.06
CA VAL A 29 -8.36 -1.54 -13.23
C VAL A 29 -8.62 -3.00 -12.91
N ILE A 30 -8.65 -3.33 -11.61
CA ILE A 30 -8.96 -4.64 -11.09
C ILE A 30 -10.39 -4.60 -10.55
N LYS A 31 -11.26 -5.44 -11.10
CA LYS A 31 -12.63 -5.62 -10.62
C LYS A 31 -12.64 -6.71 -9.55
N PRO A 32 -13.04 -6.40 -8.30
CA PRO A 32 -13.23 -7.43 -7.29
C PRO A 32 -14.44 -8.31 -7.63
N LEU A 33 -14.32 -9.61 -7.35
CA LEU A 33 -15.42 -10.56 -7.41
C LEU A 33 -16.43 -10.33 -6.28
N GLY A 34 -15.94 -9.86 -5.14
CA GLY A 34 -16.76 -9.65 -3.95
C GLY A 34 -15.93 -9.24 -2.75
N GLN A 35 -16.61 -9.11 -1.62
CA GLN A 35 -16.02 -8.69 -0.35
C GLN A 35 -16.29 -9.74 0.73
N ALA A 36 -15.29 -10.01 1.56
CA ALA A 36 -15.41 -10.86 2.74
C ALA A 36 -14.85 -10.14 3.98
N ARG A 37 -15.46 -10.38 5.15
CA ARG A 37 -14.89 -9.97 6.43
C ARG A 37 -14.06 -11.10 6.97
N LEU A 38 -12.81 -10.81 7.32
CA LEU A 38 -11.90 -11.79 7.88
C LEU A 38 -11.24 -11.21 9.12
N THR A 39 -11.16 -12.05 10.14
CA THR A 39 -10.38 -11.75 11.33
C THR A 39 -8.93 -12.10 11.08
N VAL A 40 -8.05 -11.11 11.16
CA VAL A 40 -6.61 -11.26 10.98
C VAL A 40 -5.95 -11.19 12.35
N GLN A 41 -5.11 -12.17 12.64
CA GLN A 41 -4.38 -12.24 13.90
C GLN A 41 -2.88 -12.11 13.65
N SER A 42 -2.27 -11.12 14.30
CA SER A 42 -0.83 -10.99 14.50
C SER A 42 -0.45 -11.50 15.91
N LYS A 43 0.84 -11.60 16.21
CA LYS A 43 1.32 -11.97 17.56
C LYS A 43 0.87 -10.97 18.62
N THR A 44 0.63 -9.72 18.22
CA THR A 44 0.36 -8.58 19.10
C THR A 44 -1.11 -8.17 19.12
N SER A 45 -1.85 -8.36 18.02
CA SER A 45 -3.24 -7.89 17.90
C SER A 45 -4.10 -8.79 17.02
N THR A 46 -5.41 -8.72 17.22
CA THR A 46 -6.43 -9.38 16.39
C THR A 46 -7.39 -8.31 15.88
N VAL A 47 -7.49 -8.19 14.55
CA VAL A 47 -8.26 -7.14 13.87
C VAL A 47 -9.23 -7.78 12.89
N GLU A 48 -10.51 -7.44 12.98
CA GLU A 48 -11.49 -7.81 11.97
C GLU A 48 -11.54 -6.76 10.87
N THR A 49 -11.28 -7.15 9.62
CA THR A 49 -11.26 -6.21 8.49
C THR A 49 -11.90 -6.80 7.25
N LYS A 50 -12.21 -5.91 6.29
CA LYS A 50 -12.89 -6.28 5.05
C LYS A 50 -11.88 -6.45 3.93
N PHE A 51 -11.80 -7.65 3.37
CA PHE A 51 -10.98 -7.97 2.21
C PHE A 51 -11.79 -7.93 0.93
N GLN A 52 -11.17 -7.41 -0.13
CA GLN A 52 -11.67 -7.53 -1.49
C GLN A 52 -11.10 -8.80 -2.10
N ILE A 53 -11.96 -9.63 -2.66
CA ILE A 53 -11.56 -10.87 -3.34
C ILE A 53 -11.45 -10.57 -4.83
N VAL A 54 -10.31 -10.91 -5.40
CA VAL A 54 -9.99 -10.69 -6.81
C VAL A 54 -9.60 -12.03 -7.45
N ASP A 55 -10.05 -12.28 -8.67
CA ASP A 55 -9.67 -13.47 -9.44
C ASP A 55 -8.40 -13.22 -10.26
N ILE A 56 -7.33 -12.89 -9.56
CA ILE A 56 -6.04 -12.62 -10.18
C ILE A 56 -4.98 -13.36 -9.37
N ILE A 57 -4.05 -14.00 -10.09
CA ILE A 57 -2.85 -14.60 -9.50
C ILE A 57 -1.87 -13.46 -9.18
N VAL A 58 -2.08 -12.82 -8.04
CA VAL A 58 -1.19 -11.81 -7.46
C VAL A 58 -0.83 -12.20 -6.03
N GLU A 59 0.26 -11.63 -5.53
CA GLU A 59 0.58 -11.74 -4.10
C GLU A 59 -0.56 -11.20 -3.25
N LYS A 60 -0.69 -11.77 -2.05
CA LYS A 60 -1.71 -11.36 -1.08
C LYS A 60 -1.24 -10.06 -0.43
N ILE A 61 -1.91 -8.96 -0.75
CA ILE A 61 -1.54 -7.63 -0.28
C ILE A 61 -2.45 -7.24 0.90
N ILE A 62 -1.85 -6.64 1.93
CA ILE A 62 -2.55 -5.94 3.01
C ILE A 62 -2.32 -4.44 2.86
N SER A 63 -3.28 -3.61 3.30
CA SER A 63 -3.09 -2.16 3.30
C SER A 63 -2.05 -1.74 4.35
N GLY A 64 -1.41 -0.59 4.12
CA GLY A 64 -0.49 0.01 5.09
C GLY A 64 -1.17 0.25 6.44
N ASP A 65 -2.38 0.81 6.44
CA ASP A 65 -3.14 1.08 7.67
C ASP A 65 -3.38 -0.19 8.50
N LEU A 66 -3.75 -1.29 7.83
CA LEU A 66 -3.96 -2.58 8.51
C LEU A 66 -2.63 -3.15 9.02
N ALA A 67 -1.54 -2.96 8.27
CA ALA A 67 -0.21 -3.37 8.70
C ALA A 67 0.27 -2.58 9.92
N GLU A 68 -0.05 -1.28 10.01
CA GLU A 68 0.19 -0.45 11.21
C GLU A 68 -0.63 -0.95 12.41
N GLU A 69 -1.92 -1.21 12.22
CA GLU A 69 -2.83 -1.71 13.28
C GLU A 69 -2.44 -3.12 13.78
N LEU A 70 -1.90 -3.95 12.87
CA LEU A 70 -1.34 -5.26 13.20
C LEU A 70 0.06 -5.19 13.83
N GLY A 71 0.64 -3.99 13.93
CA GLY A 71 1.99 -3.76 14.45
C GLY A 71 3.09 -4.38 13.58
N LEU A 72 2.81 -4.62 12.29
CA LEU A 72 3.77 -5.16 11.32
C LEU A 72 4.71 -4.08 10.80
N ILE A 73 4.20 -2.85 10.69
CA ILE A 73 4.97 -1.66 10.36
C ILE A 73 4.69 -0.58 11.41
N SER A 74 5.67 0.27 11.65
CA SER A 74 5.55 1.40 12.56
C SER A 74 6.18 2.63 11.93
N LYS A 75 5.46 3.75 11.91
CA LYS A 75 5.98 5.00 11.41
C LYS A 75 7.01 5.57 12.39
N VAL A 76 8.27 5.59 11.98
CA VAL A 76 9.41 5.99 12.85
C VAL A 76 9.46 7.51 13.05
N GLU A 77 9.08 8.29 12.03
CA GLU A 77 9.17 9.74 12.08
C GLU A 77 8.04 10.37 11.25
N VAL A 78 7.34 11.34 11.83
CA VAL A 78 6.32 12.14 11.17
C VAL A 78 6.84 13.57 11.15
N ILE A 79 7.30 14.04 9.99
CA ILE A 79 7.63 15.46 9.81
C ILE A 79 6.32 16.23 9.93
N GLN A 80 6.17 16.99 11.01
CA GLN A 80 5.03 17.89 11.15
C GLN A 80 5.26 19.08 10.24
N THR A 81 4.34 19.32 9.30
CA THR A 81 4.38 20.44 8.34
C THR A 81 4.32 21.83 8.99
N SER A 82 4.35 21.89 10.33
CA SER A 82 4.50 23.11 11.12
C SER A 82 5.93 23.63 11.17
N ASP A 83 6.94 22.85 10.73
CA ASP A 83 8.31 23.34 10.61
C ASP A 83 8.37 24.50 9.62
N SER A 84 8.54 25.70 10.17
CA SER A 84 8.50 26.97 9.46
C SER A 84 9.49 27.04 8.31
N GLU A 85 10.57 26.26 8.37
CA GLU A 85 11.65 26.21 7.40
C GLU A 85 11.26 25.50 6.08
N LEU A 86 10.26 24.61 6.11
CA LEU A 86 9.80 23.85 4.94
C LEU A 86 8.61 24.50 4.22
N ARG A 87 8.03 25.57 4.80
CA ARG A 87 6.94 26.33 4.15
C ARG A 87 7.38 27.00 2.85
N ASP A 88 8.64 27.42 2.80
CA ASP A 88 9.22 28.11 1.65
C ASP A 88 9.55 27.14 0.50
N TYR A 89 9.49 25.83 0.74
CA TYR A 89 9.83 24.77 -0.22
C TYR A 89 8.77 23.67 -0.28
N PRO A 90 7.54 23.98 -0.71
CA PRO A 90 6.43 23.03 -0.78
C PRO A 90 6.71 21.83 -1.70
N GLU A 91 7.63 21.94 -2.65
CA GLU A 91 8.10 20.85 -3.48
C GLU A 91 8.82 19.75 -2.69
N VAL A 92 9.52 20.09 -1.61
CA VAL A 92 10.24 19.13 -0.75
C VAL A 92 9.25 18.25 0.01
N THR A 93 8.11 18.83 0.40
CA THR A 93 7.08 18.17 1.20
C THR A 93 6.01 17.47 0.37
N ASN A 94 5.74 17.95 -0.86
CA ASN A 94 4.67 17.42 -1.72
C ASN A 94 5.16 16.50 -2.86
N THR A 95 6.47 16.42 -3.12
CA THR A 95 7.03 15.50 -4.13
C THR A 95 8.04 14.53 -3.51
N THR A 96 8.82 13.79 -4.30
CA THR A 96 9.76 12.73 -3.87
C THR A 96 10.96 13.23 -3.05
N GLY A 97 10.86 14.35 -2.33
CA GLY A 97 11.96 14.94 -1.56
C GLY A 97 13.08 15.52 -2.42
N LEU A 98 12.76 16.06 -3.60
CA LEU A 98 13.75 16.74 -4.43
C LEU A 98 14.24 18.00 -3.72
N LEU A 99 15.56 18.16 -3.59
CA LEU A 99 16.15 19.36 -3.01
C LEU A 99 15.71 20.60 -3.82
N PRO A 100 15.37 21.71 -3.15
CA PRO A 100 14.96 22.93 -3.84
C PRO A 100 16.18 23.62 -4.47
N GLY A 101 16.05 24.09 -5.72
CA GLY A 101 17.12 24.77 -6.46
C GLY A 101 17.48 24.13 -7.81
N ILE A 102 18.34 24.80 -8.60
CA ILE A 102 18.83 24.29 -9.89
C ILE A 102 20.13 23.50 -9.65
N TYR A 103 20.04 22.18 -9.78
CA TYR A 103 21.20 21.29 -9.63
C TYR A 103 21.69 20.85 -11.00
N LYS A 104 22.99 21.04 -11.27
CA LYS A 104 23.66 20.42 -12.42
C LYS A 104 24.16 19.05 -12.00
N ILE A 105 23.34 18.03 -12.25
CA ILE A 105 23.79 16.63 -12.13
C ILE A 105 24.71 16.37 -13.32
N LYS A 106 25.99 16.11 -13.06
CA LYS A 106 26.94 15.63 -14.06
C LYS A 106 27.27 14.18 -13.75
N LEU A 107 27.28 13.36 -14.78
CA LEU A 107 27.85 12.02 -14.70
C LEU A 107 29.37 12.17 -14.82
N GLU A 108 30.10 11.50 -13.94
CA GLU A 108 31.54 11.37 -14.08
C GLU A 108 31.86 10.62 -15.39
N GLU A 109 32.92 11.04 -16.06
CA GLU A 109 33.34 10.43 -17.32
C GLU A 109 33.73 8.96 -17.06
N GLY A 110 33.01 8.02 -17.68
CA GLY A 110 33.17 6.57 -17.45
C GLY A 110 32.14 5.91 -16.52
N SER A 111 31.12 6.65 -16.07
CA SER A 111 30.01 6.07 -15.28
C SER A 111 29.30 4.94 -16.05
N LYS A 112 29.21 3.74 -15.47
CA LYS A 112 28.46 2.61 -16.05
C LYS A 112 26.99 2.72 -15.70
N GLY A 113 26.11 2.69 -16.71
CA GLY A 113 24.67 2.63 -16.53
C GLY A 113 24.23 1.33 -15.85
N VAL A 114 23.19 1.40 -15.02
CA VAL A 114 22.58 0.22 -14.41
C VAL A 114 21.67 -0.45 -15.44
N ILE A 115 21.96 -1.72 -15.77
CA ILE A 115 21.11 -2.55 -16.61
C ILE A 115 20.32 -3.46 -15.67
N HIS A 116 18.98 -3.37 -15.70
CA HIS A 116 18.12 -4.32 -14.99
C HIS A 116 17.90 -5.55 -15.88
N ALA A 117 18.08 -6.74 -15.30
CA ALA A 117 17.87 -8.03 -15.95
C ALA A 117 16.43 -8.54 -15.75
#